data_AF-M5SZR0-F1
#
_entry.id   AF-M5SZR0-F1
#
_cell.length_a   1.000
_cell.length_b   1.000
_cell.length_c   1.000
_cell.angle_alpha   90.00
_cell.angle_beta   90.00
_cell.angle_gamma   90.00
#
_symmetry.space_group_name_H-M   'P 1'
#
loop_
_entity.id
_entity.type
_entity.pdbx_description
1 polymer ?
#
loop_
_entity_poly.entity_id
_entity_poly.type
_entity_poly.pdbx_seq_one_letter_code
_entity_poly.pdbx_strand_id
1 'polypeptide(L)'
;MSVRNQLLPGVIGGSPAMREVDRVTRKVAVSNASVLILGETGTGKELVASAIHQLSHRSGGPFVKVNCGALSESLLESELFGHVRGSFTGAIANRAGRFEAADGGSIFLDEINSTTMTLQVKLLRVLQEKEFERVGDTTTHHTDARVIAASNRDLMRQVHNDRFREDLYWRLNVVPIEIPALRHRREDIPALVSFFLDYYNDINDRYVTHISPEVMLALQEYHWPGNVRELQNYVERAVVMSDTDELTLDLLPSCVLSGEPLVNEFGGSFAGSDEGASLAGGHPGGMGSPGAISPGPMSPGAMSSGDSLGAGGAMGGGGVRGSDPGLAAVSPAAYVDRMDVKTLTRFVVSRGLAEADEEENVHASVVDQIEKELIAQVLAQCGGVQTKAAARLGMNRNTLYKKIKQYELG
;
A
#
# COMPACT_ATOMS: atom_id res chain seq x y z
N MET A 1 12.46 -7.96 -12.66
CA MET A 1 11.06 -8.43 -12.66
C MET A 1 10.24 -7.47 -13.51
N SER A 2 9.83 -7.89 -14.71
CA SER A 2 9.06 -7.03 -15.62
C SER A 2 7.59 -7.14 -15.24
N VAL A 3 7.07 -6.15 -14.52
CA VAL A 3 5.65 -6.13 -14.09
C VAL A 3 4.80 -5.80 -15.30
N ARG A 4 4.32 -6.84 -16.01
CA ARG A 4 3.61 -6.72 -17.30
C ARG A 4 2.27 -5.96 -17.24
N ASN A 5 1.87 -5.39 -16.10
CA ASN A 5 0.59 -4.68 -15.97
C ASN A 5 0.59 -3.56 -14.90
N GLN A 6 1.70 -2.83 -14.76
CA GLN A 6 1.78 -1.64 -13.90
C GLN A 6 1.38 -0.37 -14.66
N LEU A 7 0.28 0.25 -14.27
CA LEU A 7 -0.16 1.55 -14.81
C LEU A 7 0.60 2.71 -14.17
N LEU A 8 0.63 2.73 -12.84
CA LEU A 8 1.35 3.69 -12.02
C LEU A 8 2.40 2.95 -11.18
N PRO A 9 3.43 3.64 -10.66
CA PRO A 9 4.36 3.04 -9.70
C PRO A 9 3.61 2.36 -8.55
N GLY A 10 3.74 1.03 -8.44
CA GLY A 10 3.10 0.22 -7.40
C GLY A 10 1.60 -0.05 -7.58
N VAL A 11 0.94 0.44 -8.65
CA VAL A 11 -0.48 0.18 -8.91
C VAL A 11 -0.63 -0.85 -10.02
N ILE A 12 -1.30 -1.96 -9.70
CA ILE A 12 -1.59 -3.05 -10.63
C ILE A 12 -2.99 -2.89 -11.18
N GLY A 13 -3.13 -3.04 -12.49
CA GLY A 13 -4.41 -3.03 -13.17
C GLY A 13 -4.25 -2.71 -14.65
N GLY A 14 -5.30 -2.97 -15.41
CA GLY A 14 -5.39 -2.67 -16.85
C GLY A 14 -6.79 -2.29 -17.31
N SER A 15 -7.78 -2.29 -16.41
CA SER A 15 -9.17 -1.94 -16.72
C SER A 15 -9.31 -0.51 -17.27
N PRO A 16 -10.32 -0.23 -18.11
CA PRO A 16 -10.57 1.12 -18.62
C PRO A 16 -10.69 2.18 -17.51
N ALA A 17 -11.33 1.81 -16.38
CA ALA A 17 -11.48 2.70 -15.23
C ALA A 17 -10.12 3.03 -14.57
N MET A 18 -9.22 2.06 -14.44
CA MET A 18 -7.89 2.32 -13.89
C MET A 18 -6.97 3.07 -14.86
N ARG A 19 -7.14 2.90 -16.17
CA ARG A 19 -6.42 3.73 -17.16
C ARG A 19 -6.82 5.20 -17.07
N GLU A 20 -8.08 5.49 -16.77
CA GLU A 20 -8.51 6.87 -16.53
C GLU A 20 -7.88 7.45 -15.27
N VAL A 21 -7.83 6.66 -14.17
CA VAL A 21 -7.10 7.05 -12.95
C VAL A 21 -5.63 7.34 -13.25
N ASP A 22 -4.94 6.51 -14.03
CA ASP A 22 -3.56 6.74 -14.47
C ASP A 22 -3.41 8.04 -15.26
N ARG A 23 -4.28 8.25 -16.26
CA ARG A 23 -4.28 9.44 -17.11
C ARG A 23 -4.44 10.72 -16.29
N VAL A 24 -5.41 10.76 -15.38
CA VAL A 24 -5.63 11.93 -14.51
C VAL A 24 -4.48 12.10 -13.52
N THR A 25 -3.98 11.01 -12.94
CA THR A 25 -2.83 11.02 -12.01
C THR A 25 -1.60 11.64 -12.66
N ARG A 26 -1.23 11.20 -13.86
CA ARG A 26 -0.09 11.77 -14.60
C ARG A 26 -0.28 13.23 -14.94
N LYS A 27 -1.50 13.62 -15.35
CA LYS A 27 -1.84 15.01 -15.67
C LYS A 27 -1.76 15.93 -14.46
N VAL A 28 -2.20 15.47 -13.28
CA VAL A 28 -2.17 16.30 -12.08
C VAL A 28 -0.79 16.34 -11.42
N ALA A 29 0.01 15.28 -11.57
CA ALA A 29 1.34 15.17 -10.97
C ALA A 29 2.26 16.33 -11.35
N VAL A 30 2.22 16.78 -12.61
CA VAL A 30 3.02 17.91 -13.12
C VAL A 30 2.59 19.29 -12.60
N SER A 31 1.45 19.39 -11.92
CA SER A 31 0.95 20.65 -11.34
C SER A 31 1.23 20.73 -9.84
N ASN A 32 1.16 21.93 -9.27
CA ASN A 32 1.18 22.15 -7.81
C ASN A 32 -0.23 22.16 -7.18
N ALA A 33 -1.27 21.78 -7.95
CA ALA A 33 -2.64 21.79 -7.45
C ALA A 33 -2.84 20.77 -6.32
N SER A 34 -3.71 21.12 -5.38
CA SER A 34 -4.25 20.19 -4.40
C SER A 34 -5.02 19.09 -5.12
N VAL A 35 -4.90 17.85 -4.65
CA VAL A 35 -5.59 16.70 -5.24
C VAL A 35 -6.46 16.06 -4.18
N LEU A 36 -7.71 15.74 -4.54
CA LEU A 36 -8.63 14.99 -3.70
C LEU A 36 -8.83 13.59 -4.29
N ILE A 37 -8.38 12.57 -3.58
CA ILE A 37 -8.55 11.17 -3.97
C ILE A 37 -9.78 10.61 -3.26
N LEU A 38 -10.77 10.19 -4.04
CA LEU A 38 -12.01 9.60 -3.56
C LEU A 38 -12.00 8.10 -3.85
N GLY A 39 -12.50 7.31 -2.91
CA GLY A 39 -12.68 5.87 -3.15
C GLY A 39 -12.82 5.10 -1.85
N GLU A 40 -13.46 3.94 -1.92
CA GLU A 40 -13.72 3.10 -0.75
C GLU A 40 -12.43 2.69 0.00
N THR A 41 -12.59 2.27 1.24
CA THR A 41 -11.49 1.70 2.03
C THR A 41 -10.91 0.48 1.32
N GLY A 42 -9.58 0.37 1.31
CA GLY A 42 -8.89 -0.77 0.69
C GLY A 42 -8.75 -0.71 -0.84
N THR A 43 -9.07 0.40 -1.50
CA THR A 43 -8.94 0.55 -2.97
C THR A 43 -7.52 0.90 -3.47
N GLY A 44 -6.63 1.34 -2.58
CA GLY A 44 -5.25 1.74 -2.92
C GLY A 44 -5.00 3.24 -3.02
N LYS A 45 -5.77 4.09 -2.33
CA LYS A 45 -5.59 5.57 -2.34
C LYS A 45 -4.17 6.03 -2.03
N GLU A 46 -3.51 5.38 -1.07
CA GLU A 46 -2.12 5.70 -0.70
C GLU A 46 -1.11 5.43 -1.83
N LEU A 47 -1.34 4.39 -2.64
CA LEU A 47 -0.49 4.09 -3.81
C LEU A 47 -0.65 5.18 -4.87
N VAL A 48 -1.89 5.62 -5.13
CA VAL A 48 -2.15 6.74 -6.06
C VAL A 48 -1.53 8.03 -5.55
N ALA A 49 -1.65 8.34 -4.24
CA ALA A 49 -0.99 9.50 -3.65
C ALA A 49 0.53 9.46 -3.78
N SER A 50 1.13 8.28 -3.55
CA SER A 50 2.56 8.05 -3.73
C SER A 50 2.97 8.25 -5.19
N ALA A 51 2.17 7.75 -6.14
CA ALA A 51 2.41 7.93 -7.56
C ALA A 51 2.33 9.41 -7.98
N ILE A 52 1.35 10.18 -7.48
CA ILE A 52 1.27 11.63 -7.73
C ILE A 52 2.56 12.33 -7.30
N HIS A 53 3.05 12.03 -6.10
CA HIS A 53 4.27 12.63 -5.58
C HIS A 53 5.50 12.23 -6.41
N GLN A 54 5.70 10.94 -6.69
CA GLN A 54 6.84 10.42 -7.46
C GLN A 54 6.90 10.98 -8.88
N LEU A 55 5.74 11.20 -9.52
CA LEU A 55 5.63 11.76 -10.86
C LEU A 55 5.65 13.30 -10.90
N SER A 56 5.69 13.97 -9.74
CA SER A 56 5.68 15.42 -9.65
C SER A 56 7.09 16.04 -9.70
N HIS A 57 7.14 17.36 -9.89
CA HIS A 57 8.37 18.13 -9.74
C HIS A 57 8.94 18.14 -8.31
N ARG A 58 8.16 17.67 -7.33
CA ARG A 58 8.53 17.63 -5.90
C ARG A 58 8.97 16.23 -5.44
N SER A 59 9.20 15.30 -6.36
CA SER A 59 9.61 13.92 -6.07
C SER A 59 10.97 13.78 -5.35
N GLY A 60 11.82 14.82 -5.42
CA GLY A 60 13.06 14.90 -4.64
C GLY A 60 12.87 15.43 -3.21
N GLY A 61 11.69 15.95 -2.87
CA GLY A 61 11.34 16.45 -1.55
C GLY A 61 10.70 15.39 -0.64
N PRO A 62 10.40 15.72 0.61
CA PRO A 62 9.77 14.78 1.54
C PRO A 62 8.34 14.41 1.10
N PHE A 63 7.96 13.15 1.31
CA PHE A 63 6.57 12.69 1.20
C PHE A 63 6.05 12.25 2.57
N VAL A 64 5.31 13.15 3.23
CA VAL A 64 4.83 12.94 4.59
C VAL A 64 3.40 12.41 4.56
N LYS A 65 3.16 11.27 5.19
CA LYS A 65 1.83 10.65 5.27
C LYS A 65 1.24 10.85 6.67
N VAL A 66 -0.03 11.20 6.73
CA VAL A 66 -0.80 11.36 7.96
C VAL A 66 -2.17 10.72 7.78
N ASN A 67 -2.55 9.83 8.69
CA ASN A 67 -3.90 9.27 8.75
C ASN A 67 -4.70 10.05 9.80
N CYS A 68 -5.73 10.77 9.36
CA CYS A 68 -6.56 11.62 10.21
C CYS A 68 -7.60 10.84 11.02
N GLY A 69 -7.89 9.59 10.69
CA GLY A 69 -8.84 8.74 11.42
C GLY A 69 -8.24 7.94 12.57
N ALA A 70 -6.91 7.78 12.61
CA ALA A 70 -6.23 6.93 13.60
C ALA A 70 -5.95 7.61 14.95
N LEU A 71 -6.06 8.94 15.04
CA LEU A 71 -5.64 9.73 16.20
C LEU A 71 -6.81 10.48 16.83
N SER A 72 -6.72 10.75 18.14
CA SER A 72 -7.63 11.72 18.77
C SER A 72 -7.36 13.12 18.23
N GLU A 73 -8.36 14.02 18.36
CA GLU A 73 -8.27 15.39 17.84
C GLU A 73 -7.01 16.13 18.31
N SER A 74 -6.71 16.10 19.61
CA SER A 74 -5.55 16.80 20.18
C SER A 74 -4.20 16.22 19.71
N LEU A 75 -4.13 14.90 19.53
CA LEU A 75 -2.93 14.25 18.99
C LEU A 75 -2.77 14.52 17.51
N LEU A 76 -3.86 14.52 16.74
CA LEU A 76 -3.85 14.86 15.32
C LEU A 76 -3.41 16.30 15.09
N GLU A 77 -3.92 17.24 15.90
CA GLU A 77 -3.53 18.65 15.87
C GLU A 77 -2.03 18.82 16.11
N SER A 78 -1.54 18.18 17.17
CA SER A 78 -0.14 18.19 17.59
C SER A 78 0.79 17.53 16.57
N GLU A 79 0.35 16.44 15.93
CA GLU A 79 1.11 15.82 14.83
C GLU A 79 1.13 16.73 13.61
N LEU A 80 -0.01 17.27 13.15
CA LEU A 80 -0.08 18.09 11.95
C LEU A 80 0.72 19.39 12.07
N PHE A 81 0.50 20.14 13.15
CA PHE A 81 1.02 21.51 13.30
C PHE A 81 2.20 21.62 14.25
N GLY A 82 2.51 20.57 15.02
CA GLY A 82 3.54 20.62 16.05
C GLY A 82 3.04 21.28 17.33
N HIS A 83 3.88 21.26 18.36
CA HIS A 83 3.55 21.82 19.66
C HIS A 83 4.77 22.38 20.39
N VAL A 84 4.53 23.33 21.29
CA VAL A 84 5.52 23.77 22.26
C VAL A 84 5.37 23.02 23.57
N ARG A 85 6.48 22.93 24.33
CA ARG A 85 6.53 22.31 25.65
C ARG A 85 5.49 22.95 26.57
N GLY A 86 4.72 22.11 27.26
CA GLY A 86 3.68 22.56 28.20
C GLY A 86 2.34 22.94 27.55
N SER A 87 2.17 22.77 26.24
CA SER A 87 0.91 23.07 25.54
C SER A 87 -0.25 22.14 25.92
N PHE A 88 0.04 20.90 26.33
CA PHE A 88 -0.94 19.93 26.84
C PHE A 88 -0.28 18.90 27.76
N THR A 89 -1.09 18.07 28.43
CA THR A 89 -0.61 16.98 29.29
C THR A 89 0.17 15.95 28.48
N GLY A 90 1.49 15.93 28.64
CA GLY A 90 2.41 15.06 27.87
C GLY A 90 3.34 15.81 26.91
N ALA A 91 3.19 17.13 26.76
CA ALA A 91 4.10 17.98 25.99
C ALA A 91 5.42 18.24 26.75
N ILE A 92 6.27 17.22 26.83
CA ILE A 92 7.54 17.26 27.59
C ILE A 92 8.60 18.12 26.87
N ALA A 93 8.53 18.21 25.54
CA ALA A 93 9.45 18.97 24.70
C ALA A 93 8.71 19.64 23.53
N ASN A 94 9.37 20.56 22.83
CA ASN A 94 8.87 21.10 21.57
C ASN A 94 8.95 20.01 20.49
N ARG A 95 7.96 19.95 19.60
CA ARG A 95 7.93 19.01 18.47
C ARG A 95 7.46 19.73 17.21
N ALA A 96 8.22 19.56 16.12
CA ALA A 96 7.85 20.04 14.80
C ALA A 96 6.66 19.25 14.25
N GLY A 97 5.79 19.93 13.48
CA GLY A 97 4.62 19.32 12.87
C GLY A 97 4.92 18.61 11.54
N ARG A 98 3.96 17.83 11.06
CA ARG A 98 4.02 17.14 9.77
C ARG A 98 4.01 18.11 8.60
N PHE A 99 3.37 19.28 8.73
CA PHE A 99 3.43 20.33 7.71
C PHE A 99 4.82 20.94 7.58
N GLU A 100 5.56 21.06 8.69
CA GLU A 100 6.96 21.52 8.68
C GLU A 100 7.86 20.44 8.06
N ALA A 101 7.65 19.17 8.41
CA ALA A 101 8.39 18.04 7.82
C ALA A 101 8.12 17.83 6.32
N ALA A 102 7.00 18.33 5.81
CA ALA A 102 6.59 18.22 4.41
C ALA A 102 7.01 19.42 3.56
N ASP A 103 7.71 20.40 4.15
CA ASP A 103 8.11 21.61 3.44
C ASP A 103 8.98 21.29 2.21
N GLY A 104 8.72 22.01 1.11
CA GLY A 104 9.32 21.73 -0.20
C GLY A 104 8.86 20.42 -0.88
N GLY A 105 8.07 19.58 -0.19
CA GLY A 105 7.63 18.27 -0.65
C GLY A 105 6.11 18.15 -0.81
N SER A 106 5.56 17.03 -0.37
CA SER A 106 4.11 16.77 -0.38
C SER A 106 3.65 16.13 0.93
N ILE A 107 2.47 16.53 1.38
CA ILE A 107 1.76 15.92 2.51
C ILE A 107 0.54 15.17 2.00
N PHE A 108 0.42 13.91 2.40
CA PHE A 108 -0.73 13.07 2.16
C PHE A 108 -1.59 12.99 3.42
N LEU A 109 -2.84 13.43 3.31
CA LEU A 109 -3.83 13.42 4.39
C LEU A 109 -4.89 12.35 4.08
N ASP A 110 -4.76 11.17 4.66
CA ASP A 110 -5.75 10.10 4.51
C ASP A 110 -6.91 10.27 5.51
N GLU A 111 -8.09 9.81 5.11
CA GLU A 111 -9.34 9.96 5.85
C GLU A 111 -9.63 11.40 6.31
N ILE A 112 -9.49 12.37 5.40
CA ILE A 112 -9.69 13.80 5.70
C ILE A 112 -11.11 14.09 6.24
N ASN A 113 -12.08 13.25 5.88
CA ASN A 113 -13.46 13.29 6.38
C ASN A 113 -13.58 13.05 7.90
N SER A 114 -12.53 12.56 8.57
CA SER A 114 -12.51 12.30 10.01
C SER A 114 -12.06 13.53 10.82
N THR A 115 -11.66 14.62 10.16
CA THR A 115 -11.20 15.85 10.83
C THR A 115 -12.35 16.63 11.47
N THR A 116 -12.10 17.21 12.65
CA THR A 116 -13.07 18.06 13.35
C THR A 116 -13.17 19.44 12.71
N MET A 117 -14.26 20.17 12.98
CA MET A 117 -14.45 21.53 12.45
C MET A 117 -13.31 22.48 12.82
N THR A 118 -12.77 22.36 14.03
CA THR A 118 -11.63 23.15 14.50
C THR A 118 -10.38 22.89 13.66
N LEU A 119 -10.07 21.61 13.41
CA LEU A 119 -8.94 21.23 12.55
C LEU A 119 -9.14 21.66 11.11
N GLN A 120 -10.37 21.59 10.60
CA GLN A 120 -10.70 22.02 9.24
C GLN A 120 -10.41 23.52 9.04
N VAL A 121 -10.68 24.38 10.03
CA VAL A 121 -10.30 25.80 9.98
C VAL A 121 -8.78 25.99 9.89
N LYS A 122 -8.02 25.23 10.69
CA LYS A 122 -6.55 25.32 10.67
C LYS A 122 -5.98 24.82 9.35
N LEU A 123 -6.49 23.71 8.84
CA LEU A 123 -6.13 23.17 7.53
C LEU A 123 -6.42 24.15 6.39
N LEU A 124 -7.55 24.86 6.46
CA LEU A 124 -7.90 25.90 5.49
C LEU A 124 -6.85 27.02 5.47
N ARG A 125 -6.40 27.50 6.63
CA ARG A 125 -5.33 28.51 6.72
C ARG A 125 -4.04 28.02 6.05
N VAL A 126 -3.64 26.78 6.28
CA VAL A 126 -2.44 26.21 5.60
C VAL A 126 -2.63 26.15 4.07
N LEU A 127 -3.82 25.79 3.60
CA LEU A 127 -4.10 25.66 2.16
C LEU A 127 -4.25 27.02 1.44
N GLN A 128 -4.70 28.05 2.15
CA GLN A 128 -4.93 29.38 1.58
C GLN A 128 -3.72 30.30 1.76
N GLU A 129 -3.22 30.42 2.98
CA GLU A 129 -2.20 31.37 3.41
C GLU A 129 -0.79 30.77 3.44
N LYS A 130 -0.68 29.42 3.36
CA LYS A 130 0.59 28.70 3.55
C LYS A 130 1.20 28.93 4.93
N GLU A 131 0.34 29.20 5.90
CA GLU A 131 0.69 29.55 7.28
C GLU A 131 0.01 28.61 8.29
N PHE A 132 0.68 28.34 9.39
CA PHE A 132 0.13 27.62 10.55
C PHE A 132 0.80 28.06 11.85
N GLU A 133 0.15 27.75 12.98
CA GLU A 133 0.65 28.00 14.33
C GLU A 133 0.78 26.67 15.07
N ARG A 134 1.84 26.53 15.88
CA ARG A 134 2.02 25.35 16.74
C ARG A 134 1.02 25.39 17.89
N VAL A 135 0.65 24.21 18.40
CA VAL A 135 -0.22 24.14 19.58
C VAL A 135 0.48 24.77 20.79
N GLY A 136 -0.16 25.78 21.38
CA GLY A 136 0.35 26.57 22.51
C GLY A 136 1.33 27.68 22.13
N ASP A 137 1.51 27.95 20.83
CA ASP A 137 2.35 29.03 20.31
C ASP A 137 1.48 29.98 19.47
N THR A 138 1.84 31.26 19.42
CA THR A 138 1.23 32.27 18.54
C THR A 138 2.15 32.66 17.39
N THR A 139 3.31 32.02 17.29
CA THR A 139 4.27 32.25 16.22
C THR A 139 3.74 31.64 14.93
N THR A 140 3.61 32.46 13.90
CA THR A 140 3.23 32.03 12.55
C THR A 140 4.41 31.36 11.85
N HIS A 141 4.19 30.16 11.34
CA HIS A 141 5.12 29.38 10.55
C HIS A 141 4.62 29.23 9.13
N HIS A 142 5.52 29.21 8.14
CA HIS A 142 5.17 29.01 6.74
C HIS A 142 5.57 27.60 6.27
N THR A 143 4.81 27.05 5.33
CA THR A 143 5.13 25.77 4.66
C THR A 143 4.72 25.81 3.18
N ASP A 144 5.60 25.38 2.29
CA ASP A 144 5.29 25.12 0.89
C ASP A 144 5.11 23.61 0.64
N ALA A 145 4.28 22.96 1.46
CA ALA A 145 3.84 21.59 1.21
C ALA A 145 2.71 21.56 0.15
N ARG A 146 2.85 20.67 -0.84
CA ARG A 146 1.73 20.28 -1.72
C ARG A 146 0.80 19.35 -0.95
N VAL A 147 -0.51 19.61 -0.97
CA VAL A 147 -1.49 18.78 -0.26
C VAL A 147 -2.15 17.77 -1.21
N ILE A 148 -2.13 16.51 -0.80
CA ILE A 148 -2.88 15.42 -1.43
C ILE A 148 -3.79 14.87 -0.33
N ALA A 149 -5.11 14.99 -0.49
CA ALA A 149 -6.07 14.51 0.48
C ALA A 149 -6.79 13.25 -0.05
N ALA A 150 -7.19 12.36 0.85
CA ALA A 150 -7.98 11.20 0.53
C ALA A 150 -9.21 11.09 1.45
N SER A 151 -10.33 10.63 0.88
CA SER A 151 -11.56 10.34 1.62
C SER A 151 -12.17 9.03 1.14
N ASN A 152 -12.72 8.25 2.07
CA ASN A 152 -13.56 7.09 1.79
C ASN A 152 -15.06 7.39 1.81
N ARG A 153 -15.42 8.65 2.06
CA ARG A 153 -16.80 9.14 2.06
C ARG A 153 -16.96 10.26 1.04
N ASP A 154 -18.20 10.44 0.58
CA ASP A 154 -18.60 11.63 -0.16
C ASP A 154 -18.49 12.86 0.76
N LEU A 155 -17.51 13.73 0.47
CA LEU A 155 -17.29 14.96 1.23
C LEU A 155 -18.40 15.98 1.02
N MET A 156 -19.02 16.05 -0.16
CA MET A 156 -20.16 16.93 -0.37
C MET A 156 -21.32 16.51 0.50
N ARG A 157 -21.57 15.21 0.66
CA ARG A 157 -22.57 14.73 1.62
C ARG A 157 -22.22 15.12 3.07
N GLN A 158 -20.95 15.13 3.44
CA GLN A 158 -20.53 15.64 4.76
C GLN A 158 -20.73 17.15 4.89
N VAL A 159 -20.57 17.93 3.82
CA VAL A 159 -20.87 19.37 3.80
C VAL A 159 -22.35 19.62 4.06
N HIS A 160 -23.24 18.93 3.35
CA HIS A 160 -24.70 19.07 3.56
C HIS A 160 -25.15 18.66 4.96
N ASN A 161 -24.37 17.84 5.66
CA ASN A 161 -24.66 17.37 7.02
C ASN A 161 -23.93 18.19 8.10
N ASP A 162 -23.36 19.35 7.77
CA ASP A 162 -22.59 20.21 8.68
C ASP A 162 -21.45 19.47 9.41
N ARG A 163 -20.83 18.48 8.72
CA ARG A 163 -19.68 17.70 9.21
C ARG A 163 -18.37 18.06 8.49
N PHE A 164 -18.47 18.74 7.37
CA PHE A 164 -17.31 19.24 6.64
C PHE A 164 -17.57 20.66 6.14
N ARG A 165 -16.56 21.53 6.17
CA ARG A 165 -16.73 22.90 5.69
C ARG A 165 -16.66 22.96 4.17
N GLU A 166 -17.58 23.73 3.60
CA GLU A 166 -17.67 23.95 2.16
C GLU A 166 -16.41 24.65 1.59
N ASP A 167 -15.88 25.64 2.31
CA ASP A 167 -14.68 26.39 1.92
C ASP A 167 -13.42 25.51 1.81
N LEU A 168 -13.23 24.60 2.78
CA LEU A 168 -12.18 23.61 2.78
C LEU A 168 -12.36 22.60 1.64
N TYR A 169 -13.59 22.14 1.42
CA TYR A 169 -13.89 21.22 0.32
C TYR A 169 -13.45 21.80 -1.02
N TRP A 170 -13.85 23.03 -1.35
CA TRP A 170 -13.48 23.65 -2.63
C TRP A 170 -11.97 23.89 -2.76
N ARG A 171 -11.25 24.08 -1.66
CA ARG A 171 -9.79 24.25 -1.68
C ARG A 171 -9.03 22.93 -1.84
N LEU A 172 -9.61 21.81 -1.41
CA LEU A 172 -9.07 20.46 -1.60
C LEU A 172 -9.44 19.90 -2.98
N ASN A 173 -10.69 20.09 -3.40
CA ASN A 173 -11.25 19.52 -4.61
C ASN A 173 -10.93 20.33 -5.88
N VAL A 174 -9.65 20.65 -6.08
CA VAL A 174 -9.20 21.30 -7.32
C VAL A 174 -9.17 20.30 -8.47
N VAL A 175 -8.65 19.10 -8.20
CA VAL A 175 -8.69 17.97 -9.13
C VAL A 175 -9.10 16.72 -8.36
N PRO A 176 -10.33 16.20 -8.58
CA PRO A 176 -10.75 14.92 -8.02
C PRO A 176 -10.15 13.76 -8.80
N ILE A 177 -9.75 12.71 -8.08
CA ILE A 177 -9.41 11.40 -8.64
C ILE A 177 -10.27 10.35 -7.93
N GLU A 178 -11.22 9.79 -8.67
CA GLU A 178 -12.09 8.73 -8.16
C GLU A 178 -11.48 7.36 -8.48
N ILE A 179 -11.15 6.60 -7.44
CA ILE A 179 -10.66 5.22 -7.57
C ILE A 179 -11.87 4.28 -7.49
N PRO A 180 -12.12 3.47 -8.55
CA PRO A 180 -13.24 2.55 -8.56
C PRO A 180 -13.07 1.43 -7.52
N ALA A 181 -14.19 1.03 -6.92
CA ALA A 181 -14.23 -0.19 -6.11
C ALA A 181 -13.89 -1.42 -6.97
N LEU A 182 -13.33 -2.47 -6.35
CA LEU A 182 -12.85 -3.67 -7.03
C LEU A 182 -13.95 -4.37 -7.84
N ARG A 183 -15.19 -4.37 -7.34
CA ARG A 183 -16.38 -4.88 -8.05
C ARG A 183 -16.69 -4.16 -9.37
N HIS A 184 -16.21 -2.93 -9.57
CA HIS A 184 -16.37 -2.17 -10.81
C HIS A 184 -15.16 -2.31 -11.75
N ARG A 185 -14.13 -3.06 -11.34
CA ARG A 185 -12.91 -3.34 -12.12
C ARG A 185 -12.51 -4.83 -11.98
N ARG A 186 -13.47 -5.73 -12.15
CA ARG A 186 -13.28 -7.18 -11.98
C ARG A 186 -12.20 -7.76 -12.89
N GLU A 187 -12.00 -7.15 -14.06
CA GLU A 187 -10.94 -7.48 -15.03
C GLU A 187 -9.52 -7.34 -14.44
N ASP A 188 -9.34 -6.55 -13.38
CA ASP A 188 -8.05 -6.38 -12.71
C ASP A 188 -7.77 -7.48 -11.67
N ILE A 189 -8.79 -8.24 -11.25
CA ILE A 189 -8.68 -9.27 -10.20
C ILE A 189 -7.65 -10.35 -10.56
N PRO A 190 -7.63 -10.93 -11.78
CA PRO A 190 -6.63 -11.94 -12.12
C PRO A 190 -5.19 -11.43 -11.96
N ALA A 191 -4.91 -10.21 -12.43
CA ALA A 191 -3.58 -9.61 -12.33
C ALA A 191 -3.18 -9.32 -10.86
N LEU A 192 -4.14 -8.87 -10.04
CA LEU A 192 -3.93 -8.65 -8.62
C LEU A 192 -3.66 -9.97 -7.87
N VAL A 193 -4.45 -11.01 -8.14
CA VAL A 193 -4.27 -12.34 -7.53
C VAL A 193 -2.91 -12.91 -7.88
N SER A 194 -2.52 -12.90 -9.16
CA SER A 194 -1.20 -13.38 -9.58
C SER A 194 -0.07 -12.63 -8.87
N PHE A 195 -0.18 -11.30 -8.77
CA PHE A 195 0.82 -10.51 -8.07
C PHE A 195 0.93 -10.87 -6.57
N PHE A 196 -0.20 -10.97 -5.87
CA PHE A 196 -0.18 -11.31 -4.44
C PHE A 196 0.30 -12.74 -4.21
N LEU A 197 -0.11 -13.68 -5.05
CA LEU A 197 0.32 -15.07 -4.98
C LEU A 197 1.84 -15.18 -5.17
N ASP A 198 2.41 -14.50 -6.18
CA ASP A 198 3.88 -14.46 -6.37
C ASP A 198 4.58 -13.85 -5.15
N TYR A 199 4.04 -12.74 -4.63
CA TYR A 199 4.60 -12.04 -3.46
C TYR A 199 4.59 -12.91 -2.20
N TYR A 200 3.47 -13.58 -1.91
CA TYR A 200 3.33 -14.40 -0.71
C TYR A 200 3.99 -15.76 -0.82
N ASN A 201 4.13 -16.32 -2.03
CA ASN A 201 4.94 -17.52 -2.24
C ASN A 201 6.41 -17.26 -1.88
N ASP A 202 6.97 -16.13 -2.32
CA ASP A 202 8.37 -15.73 -2.03
C ASP A 202 8.60 -15.55 -0.52
N ILE A 203 7.68 -14.89 0.17
CA ILE A 203 7.82 -14.60 1.62
C ILE A 203 7.62 -15.85 2.48
N ASN A 204 6.74 -16.77 2.08
CA ASN A 204 6.40 -17.96 2.87
C ASN A 204 7.17 -19.22 2.44
N ASP A 205 8.09 -19.13 1.48
CA ASP A 205 8.78 -20.28 0.85
C ASP A 205 7.79 -21.37 0.41
N ARG A 206 6.70 -20.93 -0.24
CA ARG A 206 5.62 -21.75 -0.79
C ARG A 206 5.65 -21.70 -2.31
N TYR A 207 4.98 -22.69 -2.92
CA TYR A 207 4.94 -22.85 -4.37
C TYR A 207 3.52 -23.09 -4.88
N VAL A 208 2.56 -22.26 -4.46
CA VAL A 208 1.20 -22.32 -5.00
C VAL A 208 1.20 -21.67 -6.37
N THR A 209 1.26 -22.42 -7.46
CA THR A 209 1.37 -21.85 -8.82
C THR A 209 0.11 -22.00 -9.64
N HIS A 210 -0.76 -22.95 -9.29
CA HIS A 210 -1.96 -23.23 -10.06
C HIS A 210 -3.16 -22.58 -9.37
N ILE A 211 -3.93 -21.78 -10.10
CA ILE A 211 -5.22 -21.27 -9.65
C ILE A 211 -6.27 -21.98 -10.48
N SER A 212 -7.18 -22.72 -9.85
CA SER A 212 -8.22 -23.40 -10.61
C SER A 212 -9.13 -22.36 -11.31
N PRO A 213 -9.65 -22.66 -12.52
CA PRO A 213 -10.56 -21.75 -13.21
C PRO A 213 -11.80 -21.39 -12.39
N GLU A 214 -12.31 -22.35 -11.61
CA GLU A 214 -13.47 -22.16 -10.73
C GLU A 214 -13.19 -21.16 -9.60
N VAL A 215 -12.00 -21.21 -9.00
CA VAL A 215 -11.53 -20.23 -8.02
C VAL A 215 -11.46 -18.84 -8.64
N MET A 216 -10.89 -18.73 -9.84
CA MET A 216 -10.76 -17.44 -10.52
C MET A 216 -12.13 -16.84 -10.88
N LEU A 217 -13.13 -17.67 -11.21
CA LEU A 217 -14.50 -17.23 -11.42
C LEU A 217 -15.13 -16.74 -10.12
N ALA A 218 -15.04 -17.52 -9.03
CA ALA A 218 -15.57 -17.14 -7.72
C ALA A 218 -14.97 -15.81 -7.22
N LEU A 219 -13.66 -15.64 -7.36
CA LEU A 219 -12.97 -14.39 -7.02
C LEU A 219 -13.46 -13.20 -7.86
N GLN A 220 -13.81 -13.40 -9.14
CA GLN A 220 -14.32 -12.32 -10.00
C GLN A 220 -15.80 -11.98 -9.74
N GLU A 221 -16.60 -12.94 -9.28
CA GLU A 221 -18.03 -12.73 -9.02
C GLU A 221 -18.30 -12.03 -7.68
N TYR A 222 -17.42 -12.21 -6.69
CA TYR A 222 -17.56 -11.61 -5.37
C TYR A 222 -17.53 -10.07 -5.38
N HIS A 223 -18.27 -9.45 -4.46
CA HIS A 223 -18.47 -8.00 -4.41
C HIS A 223 -17.33 -7.20 -3.75
N TRP A 224 -16.41 -7.87 -3.05
CA TRP A 224 -15.21 -7.30 -2.42
C TRP A 224 -15.46 -6.02 -1.60
N PRO A 225 -16.18 -6.10 -0.47
CA PRO A 225 -16.49 -4.95 0.38
C PRO A 225 -15.23 -4.31 0.97
N GLY A 226 -14.17 -5.09 1.22
CA GLY A 226 -12.85 -4.59 1.64
C GLY A 226 -11.88 -4.35 0.48
N ASN A 227 -12.36 -4.39 -0.77
CA ASN A 227 -11.62 -4.11 -1.99
C ASN A 227 -10.30 -4.91 -2.09
N VAL A 228 -9.21 -4.27 -2.51
CA VAL A 228 -7.91 -4.92 -2.74
C VAL A 228 -7.30 -5.41 -1.43
N ARG A 229 -7.56 -4.73 -0.30
CA ARG A 229 -7.07 -5.16 1.01
C ARG A 229 -7.66 -6.51 1.45
N GLU A 230 -8.96 -6.72 1.19
CA GLU A 230 -9.59 -8.01 1.47
C GLU A 230 -9.09 -9.10 0.52
N LEU A 231 -8.98 -8.79 -0.77
CA LEU A 231 -8.40 -9.72 -1.76
C LEU A 231 -7.00 -10.17 -1.36
N GLN A 232 -6.14 -9.21 -0.98
CA GLN A 232 -4.79 -9.47 -0.49
C GLN A 232 -4.79 -10.43 0.70
N ASN A 233 -5.62 -10.15 1.72
CA ASN A 233 -5.72 -10.99 2.92
C ASN A 233 -6.17 -12.42 2.60
N TYR A 234 -7.11 -12.58 1.66
CA TYR A 234 -7.61 -13.90 1.28
C TYR A 234 -6.58 -14.70 0.48
N VAL A 235 -5.84 -14.04 -0.43
CA VAL A 235 -4.73 -14.69 -1.16
C VAL A 235 -3.62 -15.08 -0.20
N GLU A 236 -3.23 -14.21 0.74
CA GLU A 236 -2.25 -14.53 1.79
C GLU A 236 -2.68 -15.75 2.60
N ARG A 237 -3.93 -15.75 3.08
CA ARG A 237 -4.49 -16.88 3.83
C ARG A 237 -4.46 -18.17 3.01
N ALA A 238 -4.83 -18.12 1.74
CA ALA A 238 -4.83 -19.29 0.87
C ALA A 238 -3.41 -19.86 0.71
N VAL A 239 -2.39 -19.02 0.52
CA VAL A 239 -0.98 -19.44 0.42
C VAL A 239 -0.45 -20.04 1.72
N VAL A 240 -0.86 -19.51 2.87
CA VAL A 240 -0.45 -20.04 4.18
C VAL A 240 -1.12 -21.40 4.47
N MET A 241 -2.39 -21.55 4.10
CA MET A 241 -3.22 -22.72 4.39
C MET A 241 -3.13 -23.83 3.34
N SER A 242 -2.54 -23.57 2.16
CA SER A 242 -2.39 -24.56 1.12
C SER A 242 -1.38 -25.64 1.51
N ASP A 243 -1.82 -26.90 1.44
CA ASP A 243 -0.95 -28.06 1.58
C ASP A 243 -0.34 -28.51 0.23
N THR A 244 -0.85 -27.98 -0.88
CA THR A 244 -0.49 -28.32 -2.27
C THR A 244 0.00 -27.09 -3.05
N ASP A 245 0.38 -27.30 -4.31
CA ASP A 245 0.78 -26.26 -5.26
C ASP A 245 -0.40 -25.65 -6.05
N GLU A 246 -1.65 -25.93 -5.62
CA GLU A 246 -2.88 -25.49 -6.25
C GLU A 246 -3.79 -24.73 -5.27
N LEU A 247 -4.31 -23.58 -5.71
CA LEU A 247 -5.32 -22.80 -5.01
C LEU A 247 -6.69 -23.33 -5.39
N THR A 248 -7.32 -24.02 -4.45
CA THR A 248 -8.62 -24.69 -4.57
C THR A 248 -9.73 -23.93 -3.84
N LEU A 249 -11.00 -24.24 -4.15
CA LEU A 249 -12.16 -23.51 -3.61
C LEU A 249 -12.31 -23.61 -2.09
N ASP A 250 -11.87 -24.71 -1.48
CA ASP A 250 -11.91 -24.95 -0.03
C ASP A 250 -10.97 -24.03 0.76
N LEU A 251 -9.98 -23.43 0.09
CA LEU A 251 -9.10 -22.42 0.69
C LEU A 251 -9.72 -21.02 0.71
N LEU A 252 -10.79 -20.80 -0.05
CA LEU A 252 -11.51 -19.53 -0.05
C LEU A 252 -12.52 -19.47 1.10
N PRO A 253 -12.70 -18.28 1.72
CA PRO A 253 -13.75 -18.09 2.72
C PRO A 253 -15.15 -18.37 2.17
N SER A 254 -16.04 -18.94 3.00
CA SER A 254 -17.40 -19.33 2.59
C SER A 254 -18.22 -18.20 1.97
N CYS A 255 -17.98 -16.94 2.36
CA CYS A 255 -18.65 -15.77 1.76
C CYS A 255 -18.33 -15.55 0.28
N VAL A 256 -17.11 -15.90 -0.14
CA VAL A 256 -16.70 -15.81 -1.55
C VAL A 256 -17.40 -16.90 -2.36
N LEU A 257 -17.63 -18.07 -1.74
CA LEU A 257 -18.31 -19.21 -2.37
C LEU A 257 -19.84 -19.05 -2.41
N SER A 258 -20.44 -18.40 -1.42
CA SER A 258 -21.90 -18.20 -1.34
C SER A 258 -22.40 -16.93 -2.01
N GLY A 259 -21.50 -15.99 -2.37
CA GLY A 259 -21.85 -14.68 -2.90
C GLY A 259 -22.44 -13.70 -1.86
N GLU A 260 -22.58 -14.12 -0.60
CA GLU A 260 -23.13 -13.32 0.50
C GLU A 260 -21.99 -12.77 1.39
N PRO A 261 -21.97 -11.48 1.77
CA PRO A 261 -20.98 -10.96 2.72
C PRO A 261 -21.02 -11.70 4.06
N LEU A 262 -19.86 -11.90 4.71
CA LEU A 262 -19.82 -12.40 6.08
C LEU A 262 -20.57 -11.41 6.99
N VAL A 263 -21.73 -11.81 7.48
CA VAL A 263 -22.31 -11.21 8.67
C VAL A 263 -21.42 -11.65 9.85
N ASN A 264 -20.74 -10.70 10.49
CA ASN A 264 -19.88 -10.97 11.65
C ASN A 264 -20.69 -11.68 12.76
N GLU A 265 -20.51 -12.99 12.94
CA GLU A 265 -20.97 -13.72 14.13
C GLU A 265 -20.04 -13.56 15.35
N PHE A 266 -18.97 -12.76 15.23
CA PHE A 266 -18.16 -12.35 16.38
C PHE A 266 -18.30 -10.84 16.58
N GLY A 267 -19.03 -10.50 17.66
CA GLY A 267 -19.46 -9.14 18.01
C GLY A 267 -18.34 -8.11 18.00
N GLY A 268 -18.54 -7.09 17.17
CA GLY A 268 -17.78 -5.86 17.13
C GLY A 268 -18.55 -4.86 16.28
N SER A 269 -19.39 -4.04 16.93
CA SER A 269 -20.26 -3.05 16.31
C SER A 269 -19.51 -2.12 15.35
N PHE A 270 -19.77 -2.29 14.05
CA PHE A 270 -19.69 -1.20 13.07
C PHE A 270 -21.04 -1.09 12.37
N ALA A 271 -22.03 -0.56 13.10
CA ALA A 271 -23.28 -0.13 12.49
C ALA A 271 -23.06 1.22 11.82
N GLY A 272 -22.93 1.19 10.49
CA GLY A 272 -23.31 2.32 9.65
C GLY A 272 -24.83 2.42 9.65
N SER A 273 -25.37 3.45 10.31
CA SER A 273 -26.78 3.79 10.23
C SER A 273 -27.01 4.73 9.05
N ASP A 274 -27.69 4.23 8.03
CA ASP A 274 -28.49 5.05 7.11
C ASP A 274 -29.53 4.16 6.42
N GLU A 275 -30.73 4.10 6.99
CA GLU A 275 -31.96 3.99 6.20
C GLU A 275 -33.01 4.89 6.85
N GLY A 276 -33.38 5.94 6.12
CA GLY A 276 -34.57 6.72 6.38
C GLY A 276 -35.69 6.26 5.44
N ALA A 277 -36.86 5.99 6.00
CA ALA A 277 -38.14 6.12 5.29
C ALA A 277 -39.28 6.36 6.29
N SER A 278 -39.68 7.62 6.38
CA SER A 278 -41.05 8.16 6.50
C SER A 278 -42.18 7.17 6.82
N LEU A 279 -43.03 7.49 7.82
CA LEU A 279 -44.48 7.64 7.64
C LEU A 279 -45.12 8.44 8.80
N ALA A 280 -46.23 9.11 8.47
CA ALA A 280 -46.85 10.27 9.09
C ALA A 280 -47.61 10.06 10.42
N GLY A 281 -47.84 11.18 11.14
CA GLY A 281 -49.12 11.45 11.82
C GLY A 281 -49.06 12.02 13.25
N GLY A 282 -49.58 13.23 13.44
CA GLY A 282 -50.32 13.58 14.68
C GLY A 282 -49.71 14.58 15.67
N HIS A 283 -50.11 15.84 15.50
CA HIS A 283 -50.24 17.02 16.37
C HIS A 283 -50.51 16.82 17.91
N PRO A 284 -50.51 17.89 18.76
CA PRO A 284 -49.43 18.22 19.70
C PRO A 284 -49.90 18.34 21.18
N GLY A 285 -48.97 18.62 22.10
CA GLY A 285 -49.35 19.18 23.41
C GLY A 285 -48.24 19.23 24.44
N GLY A 286 -48.13 20.35 25.15
CA GLY A 286 -47.66 20.36 26.54
C GLY A 286 -46.46 21.24 26.87
N MET A 287 -46.77 22.48 27.24
CA MET A 287 -46.01 23.46 28.02
C MET A 287 -45.01 22.92 29.06
N GLY A 288 -43.93 23.68 29.30
CA GLY A 288 -43.33 23.80 30.65
C GLY A 288 -41.82 23.96 30.72
N SER A 289 -41.32 25.20 30.68
CA SER A 289 -40.07 25.60 31.36
C SER A 289 -40.38 25.93 32.84
N PRO A 290 -39.45 26.39 33.70
CA PRO A 290 -37.98 26.34 33.71
C PRO A 290 -37.42 25.89 35.09
N GLY A 291 -36.08 25.81 35.26
CA GLY A 291 -35.49 25.78 36.60
C GLY A 291 -33.99 25.54 36.64
N ALA A 292 -33.22 26.62 36.80
CA ALA A 292 -31.79 26.64 37.04
C ALA A 292 -31.37 26.01 38.38
N ILE A 293 -30.07 25.74 38.56
CA ILE A 293 -29.20 26.19 39.67
C ILE A 293 -27.91 25.33 39.70
N SER A 294 -26.78 25.99 39.42
CA SER A 294 -25.45 25.71 40.01
C SER A 294 -25.26 26.69 41.18
N PRO A 295 -24.45 26.45 42.24
CA PRO A 295 -22.98 26.48 42.08
C PRO A 295 -22.14 25.64 43.08
N GLY A 296 -20.94 25.22 42.62
CA GLY A 296 -19.66 25.57 43.26
C GLY A 296 -19.23 24.96 44.60
N PRO A 297 -17.98 25.24 45.04
CA PRO A 297 -16.94 24.21 45.23
C PRO A 297 -16.33 24.20 46.66
N MET A 298 -15.39 23.28 46.96
CA MET A 298 -14.17 23.54 47.77
C MET A 298 -13.24 22.30 47.90
N SER A 299 -11.92 22.57 47.84
CA SER A 299 -10.75 21.69 48.08
C SER A 299 -10.40 21.63 49.60
N PRO A 300 -9.15 21.35 50.09
CA PRO A 300 -8.04 20.44 49.73
C PRO A 300 -7.47 19.66 50.96
N GLY A 301 -6.42 18.83 50.78
CA GLY A 301 -5.54 18.34 51.87
C GLY A 301 -4.40 17.45 51.33
N ALA A 302 -3.14 17.92 51.32
CA ALA A 302 -2.08 17.77 52.35
C ALA A 302 -1.47 16.34 52.38
N MET A 303 -0.22 16.08 51.97
CA MET A 303 1.11 16.40 52.55
C MET A 303 1.81 15.11 53.04
N SER A 304 3.16 15.19 53.06
CA SER A 304 4.17 14.31 53.69
C SER A 304 4.75 13.20 52.78
N SER A 305 6.00 13.28 52.29
CA SER A 305 7.35 13.43 52.89
C SER A 305 7.97 12.10 53.33
N GLY A 306 9.18 11.82 52.84
CA GLY A 306 10.01 10.70 53.26
C GLY A 306 11.31 10.62 52.47
N ASP A 307 12.32 11.40 52.92
CA ASP A 307 13.72 11.30 52.54
C ASP A 307 14.33 9.93 52.90
N SER A 308 15.29 9.43 52.10
CA SER A 308 16.66 9.09 52.57
C SER A 308 17.57 8.51 51.48
N LEU A 309 18.56 9.32 51.09
CA LEU A 309 20.00 9.08 51.00
C LEU A 309 20.55 7.64 50.80
N GLY A 310 21.44 7.49 49.80
CA GLY A 310 22.45 6.41 49.77
C GLY A 310 23.26 6.38 48.48
N ALA A 311 24.55 6.70 48.57
CA ALA A 311 25.49 7.01 47.49
C ALA A 311 26.14 5.82 46.75
N GLY A 312 26.70 6.09 45.56
CA GLY A 312 28.00 5.55 45.14
C GLY A 312 28.12 4.77 43.81
N GLY A 313 29.03 5.22 42.94
CA GLY A 313 29.68 4.43 41.87
C GLY A 313 29.12 4.63 40.45
N ALA A 314 29.70 5.46 39.59
CA ALA A 314 30.93 5.27 38.77
C ALA A 314 30.71 4.50 37.44
N MET A 315 31.11 5.17 36.34
CA MET A 315 31.57 4.64 35.05
C MET A 315 30.55 4.04 34.05
N GLY A 316 30.62 4.50 32.79
CA GLY A 316 30.21 3.72 31.62
C GLY A 316 29.38 4.51 30.59
N GLY A 317 30.03 4.96 29.52
CA GLY A 317 29.39 5.62 28.38
C GLY A 317 28.69 4.69 27.38
N GLY A 318 28.15 5.31 26.33
CA GLY A 318 27.51 4.67 25.17
C GLY A 318 26.00 4.79 25.24
N GLY A 319 25.32 5.53 24.37
CA GLY A 319 25.50 5.52 22.92
C GLY A 319 24.32 4.77 22.31
N VAL A 320 23.30 5.54 21.94
CA VAL A 320 22.11 5.14 21.18
C VAL A 320 22.48 4.28 19.99
N ARG A 321 21.79 3.14 19.77
CA ARG A 321 21.54 2.50 18.46
C ARG A 321 20.63 1.27 18.62
N GLY A 322 19.33 1.51 18.66
CA GLY A 322 18.34 0.53 18.23
C GLY A 322 18.02 0.82 16.76
N SER A 323 18.85 0.31 15.87
CA SER A 323 18.59 0.28 14.43
C SER A 323 18.07 -1.11 14.08
N ASP A 324 16.82 -1.19 13.63
CA ASP A 324 16.32 -2.33 12.86
C ASP A 324 17.34 -2.66 11.76
N PRO A 325 17.81 -3.91 11.63
CA PRO A 325 18.64 -4.29 10.50
C PRO A 325 17.75 -4.30 9.26
N GLY A 326 18.01 -3.33 8.38
CA GLY A 326 17.30 -3.14 7.14
C GLY A 326 17.37 -4.33 6.20
N LEU A 327 16.43 -4.29 5.25
CA LEU A 327 16.49 -4.97 3.96
C LEU A 327 17.88 -4.75 3.33
N ALA A 328 18.81 -5.66 3.58
CA ALA A 328 20.00 -5.78 2.78
C ALA A 328 19.54 -6.31 1.42
N ALA A 329 19.65 -5.48 0.39
CA ALA A 329 19.42 -5.86 -0.99
C ALA A 329 20.19 -7.14 -1.32
N VAL A 330 19.47 -8.26 -1.45
CA VAL A 330 20.04 -9.53 -1.89
C VAL A 330 20.48 -9.32 -3.34
N SER A 331 21.79 -9.50 -3.61
CA SER A 331 22.32 -9.31 -4.95
C SER A 331 21.62 -10.24 -5.95
N PRO A 332 21.33 -9.79 -7.19
CA PRO A 332 20.68 -10.63 -8.21
C PRO A 332 21.43 -11.95 -8.49
N ALA A 333 22.75 -11.99 -8.28
CA ALA A 333 23.56 -13.20 -8.44
C ALA A 333 23.28 -14.25 -7.33
N ALA A 334 23.06 -13.80 -6.08
CA ALA A 334 22.71 -14.67 -4.97
C ALA A 334 21.30 -15.28 -5.09
N TYR A 335 20.43 -14.66 -5.90
CA TYR A 335 19.11 -15.18 -6.24
C TYR A 335 19.20 -16.35 -7.21
N VAL A 336 19.99 -16.22 -8.30
CA VAL A 336 20.18 -17.28 -9.30
C VAL A 336 20.84 -18.53 -8.72
N ASP A 337 21.80 -18.36 -7.80
CA ASP A 337 22.50 -19.48 -7.13
C ASP A 337 21.59 -20.35 -6.25
N ARG A 338 20.42 -19.83 -5.83
CA ARG A 338 19.45 -20.56 -4.99
C ARG A 338 18.29 -21.17 -5.80
N MET A 339 18.20 -20.88 -7.09
CA MET A 339 17.13 -21.41 -7.94
C MET A 339 17.43 -22.86 -8.32
N ASP A 340 16.42 -23.72 -8.26
CA ASP A 340 16.58 -25.09 -8.73
C ASP A 340 16.67 -25.13 -10.28
N VAL A 341 17.29 -26.21 -10.79
CA VAL A 341 17.52 -26.37 -12.24
C VAL A 341 16.21 -26.33 -13.03
N LYS A 342 15.10 -26.80 -12.45
CA LYS A 342 13.78 -26.80 -13.10
C LYS A 342 13.21 -25.38 -13.25
N THR A 343 13.40 -24.52 -12.26
CA THR A 343 12.95 -23.12 -12.32
C THR A 343 13.81 -22.32 -13.30
N LEU A 344 15.13 -22.54 -13.31
CA LEU A 344 16.01 -21.97 -14.33
C LEU A 344 15.62 -22.42 -15.74
N THR A 345 15.26 -23.70 -15.91
CA THR A 345 14.81 -24.22 -17.22
C THR A 345 13.52 -23.53 -17.67
N ARG A 346 12.53 -23.38 -16.79
CA ARG A 346 11.28 -22.64 -17.08
C ARG A 346 11.56 -21.17 -17.41
N PHE A 347 12.50 -20.54 -16.71
CA PHE A 347 12.87 -19.15 -16.97
C PHE A 347 13.52 -18.99 -18.35
N VAL A 348 14.48 -19.85 -18.69
CA VAL A 348 15.15 -19.80 -20.01
C VAL A 348 14.16 -20.06 -21.14
N VAL A 349 13.28 -21.06 -21.00
CA VAL A 349 12.27 -21.37 -22.03
C VAL A 349 11.24 -20.24 -22.18
N SER A 350 10.73 -19.70 -21.09
CA SER A 350 9.74 -18.60 -21.15
C SER A 350 10.32 -17.32 -21.74
N ARG A 351 11.61 -17.03 -21.46
CA ARG A 351 12.32 -15.90 -22.08
C ARG A 351 12.57 -16.14 -23.57
N GLY A 352 13.06 -17.33 -23.94
CA GLY A 352 13.32 -17.67 -25.33
C GLY A 352 12.06 -17.67 -26.21
N LEU A 353 10.91 -18.06 -25.65
CA LEU A 353 9.60 -17.95 -26.33
C LEU A 353 9.13 -16.50 -26.50
N ALA A 354 9.50 -15.61 -25.58
CA ALA A 354 9.11 -14.20 -25.65
C ALA A 354 9.98 -13.38 -26.62
N GLU A 355 11.19 -13.86 -26.92
CA GLU A 355 12.15 -13.23 -27.84
C GLU A 355 12.06 -13.82 -29.26
N ALA A 356 11.31 -14.91 -29.47
CA ALA A 356 11.12 -15.53 -30.78
C ALA A 356 10.03 -14.81 -31.60
N ASP A 357 10.36 -14.38 -32.82
CA ASP A 357 9.40 -13.80 -33.77
C ASP A 357 8.46 -14.89 -34.36
N GLU A 358 7.24 -14.51 -34.74
CA GLU A 358 6.18 -15.44 -35.19
C GLU A 358 6.53 -16.30 -36.43
N GLU A 359 7.56 -15.91 -37.19
CA GLU A 359 8.05 -16.64 -38.38
C GLU A 359 9.33 -17.47 -38.12
N GLU A 360 9.90 -17.40 -36.92
CA GLU A 360 11.19 -18.03 -36.61
C GLU A 360 11.05 -19.41 -35.94
N ASN A 361 12.00 -20.30 -36.21
CA ASN A 361 11.99 -21.65 -35.63
C ASN A 361 12.35 -21.59 -34.13
N VAL A 362 11.31 -21.55 -33.30
CA VAL A 362 11.36 -21.53 -31.82
C VAL A 362 12.29 -22.60 -31.22
N HIS A 363 12.42 -23.76 -31.87
CA HIS A 363 13.34 -24.80 -31.40
C HIS A 363 14.79 -24.31 -31.45
N ALA A 364 15.19 -23.65 -32.53
CA ALA A 364 16.55 -23.15 -32.70
C ALA A 364 16.86 -21.94 -31.79
N SER A 365 15.85 -21.12 -31.46
CA SER A 365 16.08 -19.97 -30.57
C SER A 365 16.29 -20.39 -29.12
N VAL A 366 15.66 -21.48 -28.67
CA VAL A 366 15.71 -21.89 -27.26
C VAL A 366 16.58 -23.13 -27.04
N VAL A 367 16.33 -24.22 -27.77
CA VAL A 367 16.97 -25.52 -27.50
C VAL A 367 18.41 -25.52 -27.99
N ASP A 368 18.67 -25.01 -29.19
CA ASP A 368 20.03 -24.98 -29.74
C ASP A 368 20.97 -24.07 -28.93
N GLN A 369 20.45 -22.97 -28.35
CA GLN A 369 21.23 -22.11 -27.45
C GLN A 369 21.62 -22.82 -26.16
N ILE A 370 20.67 -23.50 -25.51
CA ILE A 370 20.93 -24.28 -24.30
C ILE A 370 21.90 -25.43 -24.61
N GLU A 371 21.71 -26.11 -25.74
CA GLU A 371 22.55 -27.24 -26.14
C GLU A 371 23.98 -26.78 -26.45
N LYS A 372 24.15 -25.63 -27.14
CA LYS A 372 25.45 -25.01 -27.38
C LYS A 372 26.18 -24.74 -26.07
N GLU A 373 25.50 -24.13 -25.09
CA GLU A 373 26.09 -23.79 -23.80
C GLU A 373 26.46 -25.04 -22.99
N LEU A 374 25.58 -26.05 -22.97
CA LEU A 374 25.84 -27.33 -22.32
C LEU A 374 27.08 -28.03 -22.91
N ILE A 375 27.19 -28.11 -24.24
CA ILE A 375 28.33 -28.72 -24.92
C ILE A 375 29.62 -27.96 -24.63
N ALA A 376 29.58 -26.62 -24.66
CA ALA A 376 30.74 -25.77 -24.38
C ALA A 376 31.28 -25.99 -22.96
N GLN A 377 30.41 -25.95 -21.94
CA GLN A 377 30.82 -26.14 -20.55
C GLN A 377 31.35 -27.55 -20.29
N VAL A 378 30.72 -28.59 -20.87
CA VAL A 378 31.21 -29.97 -20.70
C VAL A 378 32.54 -30.18 -21.40
N LEU A 379 32.77 -29.58 -22.57
CA LEU A 379 34.08 -29.60 -23.24
C LEU A 379 35.16 -28.91 -22.41
N ALA A 380 34.87 -27.74 -21.84
CA ALA A 380 35.79 -27.01 -20.97
C ALA A 380 36.16 -27.83 -19.73
N GLN A 381 35.18 -28.43 -19.05
CA GLN A 381 35.42 -29.32 -17.91
C GLN A 381 36.21 -30.58 -18.27
N CYS A 382 36.14 -31.02 -19.53
CA CYS A 382 36.89 -32.17 -20.04
C CYS A 382 38.24 -31.78 -20.67
N GLY A 383 38.66 -30.50 -20.59
CA GLY A 383 39.92 -30.01 -21.15
C GLY A 383 39.99 -30.12 -22.67
N GLY A 384 38.85 -29.99 -23.38
CA GLY A 384 38.77 -30.09 -24.84
C GLY A 384 38.80 -31.52 -25.39
N VAL A 385 38.85 -32.55 -24.53
CA VAL A 385 38.88 -33.95 -24.97
C VAL A 385 37.48 -34.41 -25.40
N GLN A 386 37.21 -34.38 -26.71
CA GLN A 386 35.90 -34.69 -27.30
C GLN A 386 35.37 -36.08 -26.93
N THR A 387 36.22 -37.11 -26.85
CA THR A 387 35.79 -38.47 -26.49
C THR A 387 35.26 -38.55 -25.05
N LYS A 388 35.88 -37.79 -24.13
CA LYS A 388 35.47 -37.73 -22.72
C LYS A 388 34.18 -36.90 -22.55
N ALA A 389 34.08 -35.80 -23.28
CA ALA A 389 32.87 -34.98 -23.31
C ALA A 389 31.67 -35.74 -23.90
N ALA A 390 31.87 -36.50 -24.99
CA ALA A 390 30.82 -37.31 -25.62
C ALA A 390 30.26 -38.38 -24.66
N ALA A 391 31.14 -39.07 -23.94
CA ALA A 391 30.73 -40.05 -22.93
C ALA A 391 29.93 -39.41 -21.80
N ARG A 392 30.32 -38.21 -21.36
CA ARG A 392 29.65 -37.48 -20.26
C ARG A 392 28.29 -36.88 -20.66
N LEU A 393 28.16 -36.49 -21.92
CA LEU A 393 26.89 -36.03 -22.52
C LEU A 393 25.96 -37.20 -22.91
N GLY A 394 26.43 -38.46 -22.79
CA GLY A 394 25.65 -39.63 -23.19
C GLY A 394 25.40 -39.72 -24.70
N MET A 395 26.26 -39.11 -25.53
CA MET A 395 26.05 -39.04 -26.99
C MET A 395 27.23 -39.64 -27.77
N ASN A 396 26.98 -40.03 -29.02
CA ASN A 396 28.02 -40.55 -29.90
C ASN A 396 29.05 -39.46 -30.25
N ARG A 397 30.35 -39.80 -30.25
CA ARG A 397 31.45 -38.90 -30.62
C ARG A 397 31.24 -38.23 -31.99
N ASN A 398 30.73 -38.95 -32.97
CA ASN A 398 30.47 -38.40 -34.30
C ASN A 398 29.34 -37.37 -34.30
N THR A 399 28.35 -37.53 -33.42
CA THR A 399 27.26 -36.56 -33.23
C THR A 399 27.78 -35.31 -32.54
N LEU A 400 28.61 -35.47 -31.50
CA LEU A 400 29.25 -34.34 -30.81
C LEU A 400 30.14 -33.54 -31.78
N TYR A 401 30.94 -34.21 -32.62
CA TYR A 401 31.77 -33.54 -33.62
C TYR A 401 30.96 -32.68 -34.60
N LYS A 402 29.81 -33.19 -35.08
CA LYS A 402 28.90 -32.43 -35.95
C LYS A 402 28.33 -31.20 -35.25
N LYS A 403 27.92 -31.33 -33.97
CA LYS A 403 27.38 -30.22 -33.17
C LYS A 403 28.43 -29.16 -32.83
N ILE A 404 29.66 -29.56 -32.50
CA ILE A 404 30.78 -28.63 -32.30
C ILE A 404 31.02 -27.79 -33.56
N LYS A 405 31.00 -28.43 -34.74
CA LYS A 405 31.15 -27.73 -36.02
C LYS A 405 29.96 -26.83 -36.36
N GLN A 406 28.73 -27.28 -36.05
CA GLN A 406 27.49 -26.50 -36.27
C GLN A 406 27.44 -25.25 -35.40
N TYR A 407 27.91 -25.32 -34.15
CA TYR A 407 27.87 -24.22 -33.19
C TYR A 407 29.17 -23.40 -33.12
N GLU A 408 30.15 -23.73 -33.95
CA GLU A 408 31.47 -23.08 -34.02
C GLU A 408 32.23 -23.08 -32.68
N LEU A 409 32.12 -24.18 -31.92
CA LEU A 409 32.73 -24.34 -30.59
C LEU A 409 34.19 -24.88 -30.66
N GLY A 410 34.96 -24.44 -31.65
CA GLY A 410 36.27 -25.00 -32.02
C GLY A 410 37.46 -24.12 -31.63
#